data_AF-A0A8C2FFQ7-F1
#
_entry.id   AF-A0A8C2FFQ7-F1
#
_cell.length_a   1.000
_cell.length_b   1.000
_cell.length_c   1.000
_cell.angle_alpha   90.00
_cell.angle_beta   90.00
_cell.angle_gamma   90.00
#
_symmetry.space_group_name_H-M   'P 1'
#
loop_
_entity.id
_entity.type
_entity.pdbx_description
1 polymer ?
#
loop_
_entity_poly.entity_id
_entity_poly.type
_entity_poly.pdbx_seq_one_letter_code
_entity_poly.pdbx_strand_id
1 'polypeptide(L)'
;MDNIFDSMICSSLLASIWSLLAIAVDRYITIFYALRYHNIMTQRRAGTIITCIWTFCTVSGVLFIVYSESTTVLICLISMFFTMLALMASLYVHMFLLARLHMKRIAALPGNAPIWQAANMKGAITITILLGVFVVCWAPFFLHLILMISCPRNPYCICFMSHFNMYLILIMCNSVIDPLIY
;
A
#
# COMPACT_ATOMS: atom_id res chain seq x y z
N MET A 1 25.47 9.97 -0.49
CA MET A 1 24.44 10.00 0.56
C MET A 1 23.05 9.77 -0.04
N ASP A 2 22.82 10.25 -1.25
CA ASP A 2 21.54 10.13 -1.97
C ASP A 2 21.06 8.67 -2.10
N ASN A 3 21.92 7.74 -2.53
CA ASN A 3 21.55 6.31 -2.63
C ASN A 3 21.09 5.67 -1.31
N ILE A 4 21.58 6.14 -0.16
CA ILE A 4 21.19 5.62 1.16
C ILE A 4 19.81 6.17 1.53
N PHE A 5 19.57 7.47 1.31
CA PHE A 5 18.25 8.07 1.52
C PHE A 5 17.20 7.45 0.59
N ASP A 6 17.52 7.25 -0.69
CA ASP A 6 16.65 6.60 -1.66
C ASP A 6 16.35 5.15 -1.27
N SER A 7 17.34 4.42 -0.74
CA SER A 7 17.12 3.08 -0.19
C SER A 7 16.21 3.07 1.03
N MET A 8 16.38 4.04 1.94
CA MET A 8 15.53 4.14 3.14
C MET A 8 14.08 4.43 2.75
N ILE A 9 13.87 5.29 1.76
CA ILE A 9 12.55 5.63 1.21
C ILE A 9 11.93 4.43 0.48
N CYS A 10 12.71 3.70 -0.32
CA CYS A 10 12.25 2.46 -0.96
C CYS A 10 11.90 1.38 0.08
N SER A 11 12.67 1.26 1.16
CA SER A 11 12.38 0.26 2.20
C SER A 11 11.12 0.60 3.00
N SER A 12 10.92 1.88 3.35
CA SER A 12 9.71 2.33 4.04
C SER A 12 8.46 2.20 3.14
N LEU A 13 8.59 2.47 1.85
CA LEU A 13 7.58 2.23 0.83
C LEU A 13 7.10 0.79 0.80
N LEU A 14 8.04 -0.14 0.62
CA LEU A 14 7.72 -1.55 0.58
C LEU A 14 7.03 -1.98 1.88
N ALA A 15 7.53 -1.52 3.03
CA ALA A 15 6.94 -1.85 4.33
C ALA A 15 5.49 -1.35 4.43
N SER A 16 5.20 -0.13 3.99
CA SER A 16 3.83 0.42 3.96
C SER A 16 2.91 -0.37 3.02
N ILE A 17 3.35 -0.72 1.81
CA ILE A 17 2.55 -1.53 0.87
C ILE A 17 2.19 -2.88 1.47
N TRP A 18 3.20 -3.58 1.99
CA TRP A 18 3.01 -4.92 2.54
C TRP A 18 2.14 -4.89 3.79
N SER A 19 2.25 -3.84 4.61
CA SER A 19 1.39 -3.62 5.78
C SER A 19 -0.05 -3.32 5.36
N LEU A 20 -0.26 -2.45 4.37
CA LEU A 20 -1.58 -2.16 3.81
C LEU A 20 -2.20 -3.39 3.14
N LEU A 21 -1.42 -4.19 2.42
CA LEU A 21 -1.87 -5.45 1.84
C LEU A 21 -2.24 -6.46 2.94
N ALA A 22 -1.47 -6.56 4.02
CA ALA A 22 -1.81 -7.40 5.16
C ALA A 22 -3.13 -6.96 5.82
N ILE A 23 -3.35 -5.64 5.98
CA ILE A 23 -4.62 -5.08 6.47
C ILE A 23 -5.76 -5.39 5.50
N ALA A 24 -5.52 -5.28 4.18
CA ALA A 24 -6.49 -5.63 3.14
C ALA A 24 -6.94 -7.09 3.25
N VAL A 25 -5.96 -7.99 3.38
CA VAL A 25 -6.19 -9.43 3.51
C VAL A 25 -6.88 -9.75 4.83
N ASP A 26 -6.49 -9.14 5.95
CA ASP A 26 -7.16 -9.31 7.23
C ASP A 26 -8.64 -8.85 7.17
N ARG A 27 -8.90 -7.67 6.60
CA ARG A 27 -10.26 -7.16 6.37
C ARG A 27 -11.06 -8.05 5.44
N TYR A 28 -10.45 -8.55 4.38
CA TYR A 28 -11.07 -9.52 3.47
C TYR A 28 -11.46 -10.79 4.23
N ILE A 29 -10.55 -11.37 5.03
CA ILE A 29 -10.85 -12.57 5.82
C ILE A 29 -11.94 -12.27 6.86
N THR A 30 -11.91 -11.12 7.51
CA THR A 30 -12.92 -10.71 8.51
C THR A 30 -14.31 -10.57 7.89
N ILE A 31 -14.42 -9.97 6.70
CA ILE A 31 -15.70 -9.73 6.02
C ILE A 31 -16.28 -11.00 5.40
N PHE A 32 -15.44 -11.82 4.74
CA PHE A 32 -15.90 -13.02 4.03
C PHE A 32 -15.94 -14.28 4.90
N TYR A 33 -15.08 -14.37 5.90
CA TYR A 33 -14.96 -15.53 6.80
C TYR A 33 -15.22 -15.16 8.26
N ALA A 34 -16.16 -14.24 8.53
CA ALA A 34 -16.49 -13.75 9.88
C ALA A 34 -16.68 -14.88 10.93
N LEU A 35 -17.27 -16.02 10.55
CA LEU A 35 -17.49 -17.18 11.43
C LEU A 35 -16.24 -18.08 11.61
N ARG A 36 -15.24 -17.98 10.73
CA ARG A 36 -14.00 -18.79 10.78
C ARG A 36 -12.76 -17.95 11.13
N TYR A 37 -12.90 -16.63 11.21
CA TYR A 37 -11.85 -15.67 11.53
C TYR A 37 -11.14 -16.02 12.85
N HIS A 38 -11.92 -16.34 13.90
CA HIS A 38 -11.38 -16.71 15.21
C HIS A 38 -10.50 -17.98 15.19
N ASN A 39 -10.68 -18.85 14.19
CA ASN A 39 -9.88 -20.07 14.02
C ASN A 39 -8.72 -19.89 13.01
N ILE A 40 -8.79 -18.88 12.13
CA ILE A 40 -7.81 -18.67 11.05
C ILE A 40 -6.70 -17.70 11.48
N MET A 41 -7.06 -16.59 12.15
CA MET A 41 -6.14 -15.51 12.50
C MET A 41 -5.67 -15.64 13.95
N THR A 42 -4.48 -16.22 14.13
CA THR A 42 -3.83 -16.38 15.45
C THR A 42 -2.68 -15.38 15.61
N GLN A 43 -2.42 -14.94 16.83
CA GLN A 43 -1.34 -13.98 17.15
C GLN A 43 0.03 -14.43 16.60
N ARG A 44 0.30 -15.75 16.61
CA ARG A 44 1.54 -16.32 16.04
C ARG A 44 1.63 -16.16 14.51
N ARG A 45 0.52 -16.31 13.79
CA ARG A 45 0.48 -16.13 12.33
C ARG A 45 0.65 -14.67 11.94
N ALA A 46 0.00 -13.75 12.67
CA ALA A 46 0.19 -12.32 12.48
C ALA A 46 1.65 -11.89 12.69
N GLY A 47 2.29 -12.36 13.78
CA GLY A 47 3.70 -12.12 14.02
C GLY A 47 4.63 -12.66 12.92
N THR A 48 4.31 -13.85 12.40
CA THR A 48 5.05 -14.45 11.26
C THR A 48 4.93 -13.58 10.00
N ILE A 49 3.71 -13.13 9.66
CA ILE A 49 3.48 -12.26 8.50
C ILE A 49 4.27 -10.95 8.64
N ILE A 50 4.22 -10.30 9.80
CA ILE A 50 4.96 -9.05 10.05
C ILE A 50 6.46 -9.26 9.89
N THR A 51 7.00 -10.36 10.44
CA THR A 51 8.44 -10.67 10.36
C THR A 51 8.86 -10.97 8.92
N CYS A 52 8.04 -11.69 8.15
CA CYS A 52 8.26 -11.91 6.72
C CYS A 52 8.25 -10.60 5.92
N ILE A 53 7.35 -9.68 6.25
CA ILE A 53 7.28 -8.37 5.61
C ILE A 53 8.56 -7.57 5.88
N TRP A 54 8.97 -7.47 7.15
CA TRP A 54 10.18 -6.75 7.55
C TRP A 54 11.44 -7.30 6.90
N THR A 55 11.58 -8.62 6.88
CA THR A 55 12.73 -9.28 6.24
C THR A 55 12.74 -9.03 4.73
N PHE A 56 11.60 -9.14 4.04
CA PHE A 56 11.50 -8.84 2.62
C PHE A 56 11.86 -7.38 2.30
N CYS A 57 11.36 -6.43 3.10
CA CYS A 57 11.66 -5.01 2.92
C CYS A 57 13.15 -4.73 3.12
N THR A 58 13.75 -5.30 4.17
CA THR A 58 15.18 -5.13 4.46
C THR A 58 16.04 -5.70 3.32
N VAL A 59 15.71 -6.89 2.82
CA VAL A 59 16.43 -7.52 1.70
C VAL A 59 16.30 -6.67 0.43
N SER A 60 15.10 -6.16 0.12
CA SER A 60 14.90 -5.29 -1.05
C SER A 60 15.68 -3.98 -0.96
N GLY A 61 15.77 -3.36 0.23
CA GLY A 61 16.55 -2.15 0.46
C GLY A 61 18.05 -2.39 0.29
N VAL A 62 18.57 -3.48 0.86
CA VAL A 62 19.97 -3.86 0.68
C VAL A 62 20.30 -4.14 -0.78
N LEU A 63 19.42 -4.82 -1.51
CA LEU A 63 19.59 -5.07 -2.96
C LEU A 63 19.61 -3.75 -3.76
N PHE A 64 18.81 -2.76 -3.38
CA PHE A 64 18.81 -1.44 -4.00
C PHE A 64 20.15 -0.70 -3.80
N ILE A 65 20.74 -0.77 -2.60
CA ILE A 65 22.05 -0.15 -2.32
C ILE A 65 23.17 -0.85 -3.10
N VAL A 66 23.20 -2.19 -3.08
CA VAL A 66 24.29 -2.97 -3.68
C VAL A 66 24.27 -2.87 -5.21
N TYR A 67 23.08 -2.80 -5.82
CA TYR A 67 22.90 -2.78 -7.26
C TYR A 67 22.32 -1.47 -7.79
N SER A 68 22.58 -0.34 -7.10
CA SER A 68 22.04 0.98 -7.49
C SER A 68 22.47 1.41 -8.90
N GLU A 69 23.62 0.94 -9.38
CA GLU A 69 24.11 1.25 -10.74
C GLU A 69 23.44 0.40 -11.83
N SER A 70 22.76 -0.69 -11.46
CA SER A 70 22.06 -1.55 -12.42
C SER A 70 20.65 -1.02 -12.68
N THR A 71 20.44 -0.46 -13.87
CA THR A 71 19.11 -0.03 -14.35
C THR A 71 18.09 -1.17 -14.34
N THR A 72 18.53 -2.43 -14.51
CA THR A 72 17.67 -3.62 -14.45
C THR A 72 17.04 -3.80 -13.07
N VAL A 73 17.80 -3.64 -11.98
CA VAL A 73 17.28 -3.79 -10.61
C VAL A 73 16.27 -2.69 -10.30
N LEU A 74 16.56 -1.46 -10.73
CA LEU A 74 15.65 -0.33 -10.59
C LEU A 74 14.32 -0.58 -11.33
N ILE A 75 14.36 -1.08 -12.57
CA ILE A 75 13.17 -1.44 -13.35
C ILE A 75 12.38 -2.57 -12.67
N CYS A 76 13.06 -3.61 -12.19
CA CYS A 76 12.41 -4.72 -11.46
C CYS A 76 11.69 -4.23 -10.21
N LEU A 77 12.28 -3.30 -9.44
CA LEU A 77 11.67 -2.74 -8.23
C LEU A 77 10.47 -1.85 -8.55
N ILE A 78 10.57 -0.99 -9.57
CA ILE A 78 9.45 -0.17 -10.05
C ILE A 78 8.31 -1.07 -10.53
N SER A 79 8.63 -2.12 -11.31
CA SER A 79 7.64 -3.10 -11.80
C SER A 79 6.96 -3.84 -10.64
N MET A 80 7.75 -4.37 -9.69
CA MET A 80 7.23 -5.05 -8.51
C MET A 80 6.31 -4.13 -7.70
N PHE A 81 6.66 -2.85 -7.55
CA PHE A 81 5.78 -1.87 -6.90
C PHE A 81 4.42 -1.75 -7.60
N PHE A 82 4.42 -1.48 -8.91
CA PHE A 82 3.16 -1.31 -9.66
C PHE A 82 2.31 -2.58 -9.65
N THR A 83 2.94 -3.77 -9.71
CA THR A 83 2.22 -5.04 -9.60
C THR A 83 1.58 -5.21 -8.22
N MET A 84 2.27 -4.88 -7.13
CA MET A 84 1.70 -4.94 -5.77
C MET A 84 0.59 -3.91 -5.57
N LEU A 85 0.74 -2.70 -6.11
CA LEU A 85 -0.31 -1.68 -6.08
C LEU A 85 -1.56 -2.13 -6.85
N ALA A 86 -1.37 -2.72 -8.04
CA ALA A 86 -2.48 -3.27 -8.83
C ALA A 86 -3.17 -4.42 -8.12
N LEU A 87 -2.41 -5.32 -7.47
CA LEU A 87 -2.97 -6.39 -6.65
C LEU A 87 -3.79 -5.82 -5.49
N MET A 88 -3.26 -4.86 -4.72
CA MET A 88 -4.02 -4.19 -3.66
C MET A 88 -5.30 -3.53 -4.19
N ALA A 89 -5.20 -2.74 -5.26
CA ALA A 89 -6.35 -2.08 -5.88
C ALA A 89 -7.40 -3.11 -6.34
N SER A 90 -6.98 -4.21 -6.96
CA SER A 90 -7.88 -5.28 -7.41
C SER A 90 -8.61 -5.95 -6.24
N LEU A 91 -7.90 -6.26 -5.15
CA LEU A 91 -8.48 -6.84 -3.94
C LEU A 91 -9.49 -5.88 -3.31
N TYR A 92 -9.17 -4.58 -3.26
CA TYR A 92 -10.06 -3.56 -2.72
C TYR A 92 -11.30 -3.32 -3.57
N VAL A 93 -11.14 -3.20 -4.89
CA VAL A 93 -12.28 -3.09 -5.82
C VAL A 93 -13.17 -4.32 -5.73
N HIS A 94 -12.58 -5.52 -5.66
CA HIS A 94 -13.32 -6.76 -5.52
C HIS A 94 -14.07 -6.83 -4.19
N MET A 95 -13.42 -6.47 -3.08
CA MET A 95 -14.05 -6.39 -1.76
C MET A 95 -15.21 -5.38 -1.74
N PHE A 96 -15.04 -4.21 -2.36
CA PHE A 96 -16.09 -3.18 -2.47
C PHE A 96 -17.26 -3.65 -3.33
N LEU A 97 -16.99 -4.28 -4.48
CA LEU A 97 -18.02 -4.78 -5.38
C LEU A 97 -18.84 -5.88 -4.71
N LEU A 98 -18.17 -6.83 -4.06
CA LEU A 98 -18.82 -7.90 -3.31
C LEU A 98 -19.62 -7.34 -2.13
N ALA A 99 -19.10 -6.37 -1.37
CA ALA A 99 -19.85 -5.71 -0.32
C ALA A 99 -21.14 -5.07 -0.87
N ARG A 100 -21.08 -4.40 -2.03
CA ARG A 100 -22.27 -3.84 -2.69
C ARG A 100 -23.24 -4.91 -3.17
N LEU A 101 -22.76 -6.04 -3.68
CA LEU A 101 -23.59 -7.18 -4.06
C LEU A 101 -24.31 -7.79 -2.85
N HIS A 102 -23.59 -8.00 -1.73
CA HIS A 102 -24.18 -8.46 -0.47
C HIS A 102 -25.22 -7.47 0.07
N MET A 103 -24.95 -6.16 0.03
CA MET A 103 -25.91 -5.13 0.45
C MET A 103 -27.19 -5.14 -0.40
N LYS A 104 -27.08 -5.26 -1.73
CA LYS A 104 -28.26 -5.36 -2.62
C LYS A 104 -29.09 -6.61 -2.34
N ARG A 105 -28.45 -7.73 -2.00
CA ARG A 105 -29.13 -8.99 -1.69
C ARG A 105 -29.81 -8.98 -0.32
N ILE A 106 -29.23 -8.30 0.67
CA ILE A 106 -29.78 -8.18 2.03
C ILE A 106 -30.90 -7.12 2.10
N ALA A 107 -30.85 -6.05 1.29
CA ALA A 107 -31.93 -5.06 1.20
C ALA A 107 -33.26 -5.65 0.69
N ALA A 108 -33.25 -6.85 0.11
CA ALA A 108 -34.44 -7.58 -0.30
C ALA A 108 -35.05 -8.46 0.81
N LEU A 109 -34.42 -8.56 1.99
CA LEU A 109 -34.90 -9.34 3.14
C LEU A 109 -35.44 -8.41 4.25
N PRO A 110 -36.65 -8.66 4.79
CA PRO A 110 -37.21 -7.84 5.86
C PRO A 110 -36.59 -8.23 7.22
N GLY A 111 -35.80 -7.33 7.82
CA GLY A 111 -35.34 -7.42 9.22
C GLY A 111 -33.93 -6.86 9.47
N ASN A 112 -33.76 -6.03 10.52
CA ASN A 112 -32.54 -5.48 11.16
C ASN A 112 -31.24 -5.21 10.33
N ALA A 113 -31.34 -5.11 9.02
CA ALA A 113 -30.27 -4.79 8.08
C ALA A 113 -29.52 -3.43 8.28
N PRO A 114 -30.12 -2.33 8.83
CA PRO A 114 -29.46 -1.03 8.76
C PRO A 114 -28.20 -0.93 9.64
N ILE A 115 -28.12 -1.70 10.74
CA ILE A 115 -27.00 -1.63 11.69
C ILE A 115 -25.74 -2.31 11.09
N TRP A 116 -25.91 -3.46 10.44
CA TRP A 116 -24.80 -4.16 9.74
C TRP A 116 -24.33 -3.41 8.49
N GLN A 117 -25.24 -2.73 7.78
CA GLN A 117 -24.88 -1.88 6.64
C GLN A 117 -24.00 -0.69 7.04
N ALA A 118 -24.35 0.01 8.12
CA ALA A 118 -23.58 1.17 8.59
C ALA A 118 -22.16 0.79 9.05
N ALA A 119 -22.00 -0.36 9.74
CA ALA A 119 -20.70 -0.84 10.20
C ALA A 119 -19.79 -1.30 9.05
N ASN A 120 -20.32 -2.04 8.07
CA ASN A 120 -19.55 -2.49 6.91
C ASN A 120 -19.15 -1.34 5.98
N MET A 121 -20.00 -0.32 5.83
CA MET A 121 -19.70 0.83 4.97
C MET A 121 -18.60 1.72 5.56
N LYS A 122 -18.56 1.90 6.90
CA LYS A 122 -17.48 2.62 7.58
C LYS A 122 -16.12 1.94 7.36
N GLY A 123 -16.03 0.62 7.49
CA GLY A 123 -14.79 -0.12 7.26
C GLY A 123 -14.26 0.00 5.82
N ALA A 124 -15.15 -0.02 4.83
CA ALA A 124 -14.77 0.14 3.42
C ALA A 124 -14.30 1.58 3.10
N ILE A 125 -14.90 2.60 3.74
CA ILE A 125 -14.50 4.01 3.58
C ILE A 125 -13.08 4.22 4.10
N THR A 126 -12.80 3.77 5.32
CA THR A 126 -11.45 3.86 5.94
C THR A 126 -10.38 3.29 5.00
N ILE A 127 -10.62 2.12 4.41
CA ILE A 127 -9.68 1.45 3.51
C ILE A 127 -9.50 2.20 2.18
N THR A 128 -10.58 2.77 1.64
CA THR A 128 -10.51 3.58 0.41
C THR A 128 -9.71 4.85 0.64
N ILE A 129 -9.85 5.48 1.82
CA ILE A 129 -9.06 6.64 2.22
C ILE A 129 -7.59 6.26 2.38
N LEU A 130 -7.27 5.15 3.06
CA LEU A 130 -5.90 4.65 3.20
C LEU A 130 -5.22 4.44 1.84
N LEU A 131 -5.91 3.80 0.89
CA LEU A 131 -5.38 3.60 -0.47
C LEU A 131 -5.16 4.93 -1.20
N GLY A 132 -6.13 5.86 -1.10
CA GLY A 132 -6.04 7.17 -1.76
C GLY A 132 -4.87 8.02 -1.23
N VAL A 133 -4.72 8.09 0.09
CA VAL A 133 -3.59 8.79 0.73
C VAL A 133 -2.28 8.16 0.30
N PHE A 134 -2.18 6.83 0.34
CA PHE A 134 -0.99 6.12 -0.11
C PHE A 134 -0.60 6.49 -1.56
N VAL A 135 -1.55 6.46 -2.50
CA VAL A 135 -1.27 6.82 -3.89
C VAL A 135 -0.80 8.28 -4.01
N VAL A 136 -1.44 9.23 -3.33
CA VAL A 136 -1.09 10.65 -3.41
C VAL A 136 0.27 10.94 -2.79
N CYS A 137 0.56 10.36 -1.63
CA CYS A 137 1.83 10.54 -0.93
C CYS A 137 3.01 9.93 -1.69
N TRP A 138 2.79 8.84 -2.42
CA TRP A 138 3.86 8.10 -3.08
C TRP A 138 4.01 8.36 -4.58
N ALA A 139 2.98 8.85 -5.27
CA ALA A 139 3.03 9.18 -6.70
C ALA A 139 4.21 10.10 -7.10
N PRO A 140 4.58 11.14 -6.34
CA PRO A 140 5.71 12.00 -6.70
C PRO A 140 7.06 11.27 -6.68
N PHE A 141 7.22 10.28 -5.81
CA PHE A 141 8.43 9.45 -5.72
C PHE A 141 8.55 8.50 -6.90
N PHE A 142 7.45 7.85 -7.32
CA PHE A 142 7.46 7.04 -8.55
C PHE A 142 7.73 7.88 -9.79
N LEU A 143 7.13 9.07 -9.84
CA LEU A 143 7.38 10.01 -10.92
C LEU A 143 8.87 10.42 -10.96
N HIS A 144 9.47 10.67 -9.80
CA HIS A 144 10.91 10.92 -9.66
C HIS A 144 11.74 9.75 -10.23
N LEU A 145 11.50 8.50 -9.77
CA LEU A 145 12.23 7.33 -10.26
C LEU A 145 12.09 7.13 -11.79
N ILE A 146 10.89 7.34 -12.34
CA ILE A 146 10.63 7.25 -13.78
C ILE A 146 11.40 8.32 -14.56
N LEU A 147 11.41 9.57 -14.06
CA LEU A 147 12.12 10.69 -14.70
C LEU A 147 13.64 10.51 -14.65
N MET A 148 14.17 9.94 -13.55
CA MET A 148 15.60 9.61 -13.44
C MET A 148 16.05 8.67 -14.56
N ILE A 149 15.24 7.66 -14.90
CA ILE A 149 15.52 6.70 -15.98
C ILE A 149 15.29 7.33 -17.36
N SER A 150 14.20 8.07 -17.52
CA SER A 150 13.70 8.47 -18.85
C SER A 150 14.40 9.71 -19.41
N CYS A 151 14.90 10.62 -18.57
CA CYS A 151 15.41 11.92 -19.01
C CYS A 151 16.50 12.52 -18.11
N PRO A 152 17.65 11.84 -17.92
CA PRO A 152 18.69 12.29 -16.98
C PRO A 152 19.36 13.64 -17.34
N ARG A 153 19.31 14.08 -18.61
CA ARG A 153 19.94 15.32 -19.09
C ARG A 153 18.97 16.45 -19.43
N ASN A 154 17.67 16.24 -19.23
CA ASN A 154 16.69 17.24 -19.61
C ASN A 154 16.51 18.28 -18.48
N PRO A 155 16.61 19.59 -18.77
CA PRO A 155 16.51 20.64 -17.75
C PRO A 155 15.18 20.64 -16.99
N TYR A 156 14.08 20.20 -17.60
CA TYR A 156 12.78 20.07 -16.92
C TYR A 156 12.79 18.95 -15.87
N CYS A 157 13.45 17.83 -16.17
CA CYS A 157 13.56 16.71 -15.24
C CYS A 157 14.46 17.07 -14.05
N ILE A 158 15.53 17.84 -14.27
CA ILE A 158 16.40 18.36 -13.21
C ILE A 158 15.63 19.34 -12.30
N CYS A 159 14.76 20.19 -12.86
CA CYS A 159 13.90 21.09 -12.08
C CYS A 159 12.92 20.32 -11.19
N PHE A 160 12.32 19.24 -11.72
CA PHE A 160 11.45 18.36 -10.94
C PHE A 160 12.21 17.65 -9.80
N MET A 161 13.42 17.16 -10.08
CA MET A 161 14.30 16.54 -9.09
C MET A 161 14.68 17.51 -7.95
N SER A 162 14.80 18.80 -8.24
CA SER A 162 15.09 19.85 -7.23
C SER A 162 14.02 19.94 -6.12
N HIS A 163 12.77 19.54 -6.42
CA HIS A 163 11.65 19.58 -5.47
C HIS A 163 11.58 18.35 -4.54
N PHE A 164 12.63 17.53 -4.50
CA PHE A 164 12.70 16.30 -3.70
C PHE A 164 12.27 16.48 -2.24
N ASN A 165 12.65 17.59 -1.59
CA ASN A 165 12.28 17.87 -0.19
C ASN A 165 10.77 17.98 0.04
N MET A 166 9.99 18.50 -0.93
CA MET A 166 8.53 18.54 -0.83
C MET A 166 7.94 17.12 -0.89
N TYR A 167 8.51 16.24 -1.72
CA TYR A 167 8.06 14.86 -1.86
C TYR A 167 8.39 14.04 -0.61
N LEU A 168 9.56 14.27 0.00
CA LEU A 168 9.90 13.69 1.30
C LEU A 168 8.88 14.03 2.37
N ILE A 169 8.44 15.29 2.44
CA ILE A 169 7.40 15.70 3.41
C ILE A 169 6.10 14.94 3.17
N LEU A 170 5.66 14.79 1.91
CA LEU A 170 4.46 14.01 1.58
C LEU A 170 4.58 12.53 2.00
N ILE A 171 5.74 11.91 1.80
CA ILE A 171 6.00 10.53 2.22
C ILE A 171 5.96 10.40 3.74
N MET A 172 6.57 11.35 4.47
CA MET A 172 6.55 11.34 5.93
C MET A 172 5.14 11.55 6.48
N CYS A 173 4.30 12.34 5.79
CA CYS A 173 2.89 12.49 6.13
C CYS A 173 2.10 11.17 6.02
N ASN A 174 2.45 10.26 5.11
CA ASN A 174 1.80 8.95 5.00
C ASN A 174 1.86 8.18 6.34
N SER A 175 3.03 8.20 7.00
CA SER A 175 3.24 7.52 8.28
C SER A 175 2.49 8.18 9.45
N VAL A 176 2.14 9.46 9.33
CA VAL A 176 1.36 10.22 10.34
C VAL A 176 -0.15 10.04 10.13
N ILE A 177 -0.57 9.83 8.88
CA ILE A 177 -1.97 9.65 8.51
C ILE A 177 -2.44 8.22 8.84
N ASP A 178 -1.56 7.22 8.76
CA ASP A 178 -1.89 5.82 9.09
C ASP A 178 -2.49 5.64 10.52
N PRO A 179 -1.91 6.21 11.61
CA PRO A 179 -2.51 6.18 12.95
C PRO A 179 -3.77 7.04 13.11
N LEU A 180 -3.95 8.06 12.28
CA LEU A 180 -5.05 9.03 12.37
C LEU A 180 -6.36 8.49 11.74
N ILE A 181 -6.22 7.49 10.87
CA ILE A 181 -7.34 6.83 10.18
C ILE A 181 -7.85 5.60 10.96
N TYR A 182 -7.03 5.00 11.83
CA TYR A 182 -7.37 3.87 12.70
C TYR A 182 -8.17 4.30 13.94
#